data_AF-A0A3M1AX75-F1
#
_entry.id   AF-A0A3M1AX75-F1
#
_cell.length_a   1.000
_cell.length_b   1.000
_cell.length_c   1.000
_cell.angle_alpha   90.00
_cell.angle_beta   90.00
_cell.angle_gamma   90.00
#
_symmetry.space_group_name_H-M   'P 1'
#
loop_
_entity.id
_entity.type
_entity.pdbx_description
1 polymer ?
#
loop_
_entity_poly.entity_id
_entity_poly.type
_entity_poly.pdbx_seq_one_letter_code
_entity_poly.pdbx_strand_id
1 'polypeptide(L)'
;MLRCSSLEVQGIFRTSPFLKFLIILFFFASGNELAAQYQELESIRQMATTGQHGQADAQLQQLLEQHPDFLPAQLLQAHNNAWAQKFELAQQQFRTILTIHPGNKEALIGLGYAYAWNGELSKAIYPFSTVLRSDPKNEEALTGLGVAYLQANNGAAALHHYKILTKTYPDKAAHYLGLARSYAMLAQNYQARKALDKALKLDPGNAEARDLAGRISTEKAGVEIDLISGFSNVDEEQRLGLRMAQLSFHYDERWTFYGRYDNSLSQDNIDFLRQKTRAASGWAGAFAVWSPKLATRLEYGLRSLPGRSLQNMLKVEQVIFLPRGYSLKVGGFTTLEKGNEWLTSTGVYIPVGKRFSLEPTWFYSRNATDGVGQHRFLLASKLRLPKGYEVSAGGFYGNHNFQTELLPGMNRKIIGAYLMGVLPVSERFWGLLVVNHERGVFNTSTVLAAGIKIRLEE
;
A
#
# COMPACT_ATOMS: atom_id res chain seq x y z
N MET A 1 23.99 46.54 2.11
CA MET A 1 25.22 47.21 2.59
C MET A 1 26.40 46.74 1.74
N LEU A 2 26.94 47.66 0.93
CA LEU A 2 28.29 47.77 0.34
C LEU A 2 29.09 46.50 -0.04
N ARG A 3 29.42 46.36 -1.33
CA ARG A 3 30.74 46.72 -1.91
C ARG A 3 30.77 46.39 -3.41
N CYS A 4 30.74 47.41 -4.26
CA CYS A 4 31.31 47.31 -5.60
C CYS A 4 32.52 48.24 -5.64
N SER A 5 33.65 47.64 -6.02
CA SER A 5 34.99 48.19 -6.08
C SER A 5 35.12 49.27 -7.15
N SER A 6 35.77 50.35 -6.74
CA SER A 6 36.30 51.44 -7.54
C SER A 6 37.34 50.99 -8.56
N LEU A 7 37.12 51.23 -9.84
CA LEU A 7 38.19 51.57 -10.79
C LEU A 7 37.61 52.33 -12.00
N GLU A 8 38.14 53.54 -12.14
CA GLU A 8 38.18 54.39 -13.35
C GLU A 8 36.87 54.95 -13.93
N VAL A 9 36.31 55.93 -13.20
CA VAL A 9 35.59 57.07 -13.82
C VAL A 9 36.19 58.37 -13.29
N GLN A 10 37.51 58.57 -13.47
CA GLN A 10 38.16 59.85 -13.12
C GLN A 10 38.02 60.93 -14.23
N GLY A 11 37.25 60.67 -15.30
CA GLY A 11 36.95 61.66 -16.34
C GLY A 11 35.66 62.47 -16.18
N ILE A 12 34.73 62.09 -15.29
CA ILE A 12 33.37 62.68 -15.25
C ILE A 12 33.17 63.72 -14.12
N PHE A 13 34.14 63.92 -13.23
CA PHE A 13 34.02 64.81 -12.07
C PHE A 13 34.51 66.25 -12.30
N ARG A 14 34.27 66.82 -13.48
CA ARG A 14 34.29 68.28 -13.73
C ARG A 14 32.92 68.83 -14.12
N THR A 15 31.84 68.16 -13.70
CA THR A 15 30.47 68.59 -13.97
C THR A 15 29.93 69.47 -12.83
N SER A 16 29.19 70.52 -13.18
CA SER A 16 28.69 71.52 -12.24
C SER A 16 27.81 70.89 -11.16
N PRO A 17 27.72 71.47 -9.95
CA PRO A 17 26.85 70.97 -8.87
C PRO A 17 25.37 70.79 -9.32
N PHE A 18 24.93 71.53 -10.34
CA PHE A 18 23.62 71.38 -10.96
C PHE A 18 23.43 70.04 -11.68
N LEU A 19 24.46 69.53 -12.38
CA LEU A 19 24.39 68.26 -13.09
C LEU A 19 24.34 67.06 -12.13
N LYS A 20 25.05 67.15 -10.98
CA LYS A 20 24.96 66.14 -9.90
C LYS A 20 23.56 66.10 -9.28
N PHE A 21 22.91 67.25 -9.11
CA PHE A 21 21.55 67.35 -8.59
C PHE A 21 20.52 66.77 -9.58
N LEU A 22 20.69 67.03 -10.87
CA LEU A 22 19.89 66.45 -11.96
C LEU A 22 20.01 64.92 -12.02
N ILE A 23 21.21 64.37 -11.87
CA ILE A 23 21.43 62.92 -11.82
C ILE A 23 20.70 62.31 -10.61
N ILE A 24 20.81 62.92 -9.42
CA ILE A 24 20.11 62.44 -8.22
C ILE A 24 18.59 62.50 -8.41
N LEU A 25 18.04 63.61 -8.92
CA LEU A 25 16.60 63.72 -9.23
C LEU A 25 16.14 62.70 -10.26
N PHE A 26 16.95 62.42 -11.28
CA PHE A 26 16.64 61.42 -12.30
C PHE A 26 16.63 60.00 -11.71
N PHE A 27 17.56 59.67 -10.80
CA PHE A 27 17.57 58.40 -10.07
C PHE A 27 16.40 58.26 -9.08
N PHE A 28 15.96 59.35 -8.44
CA PHE A 28 14.77 59.34 -7.58
C PHE A 28 13.47 59.22 -8.37
N ALA A 29 13.37 59.91 -9.51
CA ALA A 29 12.20 59.83 -10.40
C ALA A 29 12.06 58.44 -11.03
N SER A 30 13.15 57.87 -11.55
CA SER A 30 13.15 56.51 -12.12
C SER A 30 12.92 55.42 -11.07
N GLY A 31 13.38 55.63 -9.83
CA GLY A 31 13.09 54.74 -8.71
C GLY A 31 11.60 54.68 -8.34
N ASN A 32 10.90 55.82 -8.39
CA ASN A 32 9.45 55.89 -8.14
C ASN A 32 8.63 55.26 -9.27
N GLU A 33 9.04 55.45 -10.53
CA GLU A 33 8.37 54.87 -11.69
C GLU A 33 8.49 53.35 -11.73
N LEU A 34 9.69 52.80 -11.47
CA LEU A 34 9.89 51.36 -11.37
C LEU A 34 9.08 50.76 -10.22
N ALA A 35 9.03 51.41 -9.05
CA ALA A 35 8.21 50.93 -7.93
C ALA A 35 6.71 50.86 -8.26
N ALA A 36 6.19 51.83 -9.02
CA ALA A 36 4.81 51.82 -9.48
C ALA A 36 4.53 50.65 -10.44
N GLN A 37 5.44 50.36 -11.38
CA GLN A 37 5.33 49.22 -12.30
C GLN A 37 5.26 47.87 -11.55
N TYR A 38 6.09 47.68 -10.51
CA TYR A 38 6.05 46.47 -9.69
C TYR A 38 4.75 46.36 -8.88
N GLN A 39 4.21 47.48 -8.41
CA GLN A 39 2.94 47.50 -7.69
C GLN A 39 1.77 47.13 -8.60
N GLU A 40 1.76 47.65 -9.83
CA GLU A 40 0.79 47.27 -10.86
C GLU A 40 0.93 45.79 -11.24
N LEU A 41 2.15 45.30 -11.46
CA LEU A 41 2.44 43.91 -11.80
C LEU A 41 1.88 42.92 -10.75
N GLU A 42 1.98 43.24 -9.46
CA GLU A 42 1.45 42.34 -8.42
C GLU A 42 -0.07 42.28 -8.41
N SER A 43 -0.75 43.37 -8.75
CA SER A 43 -2.21 43.34 -8.93
C SER A 43 -2.60 42.39 -10.07
N ILE A 44 -1.87 42.45 -11.18
CA ILE A 44 -2.07 41.56 -12.33
C ILE A 44 -1.74 40.11 -11.97
N ARG A 45 -0.66 39.89 -11.22
CA ARG A 45 -0.28 38.55 -10.73
C ARG A 45 -1.40 37.94 -9.90
N GLN A 46 -2.04 38.70 -9.01
CA GLN A 46 -3.19 38.21 -8.26
C GLN A 46 -4.34 37.78 -9.18
N MET A 47 -4.68 38.58 -10.19
CA MET A 47 -5.68 38.19 -11.19
C MET A 47 -5.30 36.88 -11.90
N ALA A 48 -4.06 36.75 -12.36
CA ALA A 48 -3.58 35.53 -13.00
C ALA A 48 -3.67 34.31 -12.06
N THR A 49 -3.28 34.44 -10.79
CA THR A 49 -3.34 33.34 -9.80
C THR A 49 -4.76 32.94 -9.39
N THR A 50 -5.72 33.86 -9.49
CA THR A 50 -7.15 33.59 -9.22
C THR A 50 -7.88 33.02 -10.44
N GLY A 51 -7.18 32.75 -11.54
CA GLY A 51 -7.73 32.18 -12.77
C GLY A 51 -8.37 33.20 -13.71
N GLN A 52 -8.26 34.51 -13.41
CA GLN A 52 -8.81 35.59 -14.24
C GLN A 52 -7.86 35.91 -15.42
N HIS A 53 -7.49 34.88 -16.18
CA HIS A 53 -6.43 34.97 -17.18
C HIS A 53 -6.70 35.99 -18.29
N GLY A 54 -7.95 36.16 -18.70
CA GLY A 54 -8.31 37.15 -19.73
C GLY A 54 -8.13 38.59 -19.25
N GLN A 55 -8.48 38.89 -17.99
CA GLN A 55 -8.29 40.23 -17.43
C GLN A 55 -6.80 40.53 -17.18
N ALA A 56 -6.07 39.53 -16.67
CA ALA A 56 -4.62 39.64 -16.49
C ALA A 56 -3.91 39.91 -17.83
N ASP A 57 -4.28 39.21 -18.90
CA ASP A 57 -3.68 39.39 -20.24
C ASP A 57 -3.94 40.80 -20.79
N ALA A 58 -5.15 41.34 -20.61
CA ALA A 58 -5.49 42.70 -21.04
C ALA A 58 -4.67 43.77 -20.30
N GLN A 59 -4.51 43.64 -18.98
CA GLN A 59 -3.69 44.60 -18.22
C GLN A 59 -2.20 44.45 -18.51
N LEU A 60 -1.72 43.22 -18.73
CA LEU A 60 -0.34 42.98 -19.15
C LEU A 60 -0.04 43.59 -20.51
N GLN A 61 -1.00 43.53 -21.45
CA GLN A 61 -0.85 44.16 -22.74
C GLN A 61 -0.72 45.69 -22.59
N GLN A 62 -1.57 46.32 -21.80
CA GLN A 62 -1.48 47.76 -21.53
C GLN A 62 -0.14 48.14 -20.88
N LEU A 63 0.32 47.36 -19.90
CA LEU A 63 1.60 47.60 -19.22
C LEU A 63 2.80 47.44 -20.18
N LEU A 64 2.76 46.45 -21.06
CA LEU A 64 3.81 46.19 -22.05
C LEU A 64 3.77 47.16 -23.24
N GLU A 65 2.62 47.78 -23.55
CA GLU A 65 2.55 48.88 -24.52
C GLU A 65 3.29 50.12 -24.01
N GLN A 66 3.20 50.40 -22.70
CA GLN A 66 3.91 51.52 -22.06
C GLN A 66 5.38 51.18 -21.80
N HIS A 67 5.66 49.93 -21.45
CA HIS A 67 7.00 49.46 -21.06
C HIS A 67 7.35 48.14 -21.76
N PRO A 68 7.71 48.16 -23.07
CA PRO A 68 7.95 46.96 -23.85
C PRO A 68 9.07 46.07 -23.30
N ASP A 69 10.08 46.66 -22.66
CA ASP A 69 11.26 45.96 -22.14
C ASP A 69 11.10 45.49 -20.69
N PHE A 70 9.91 45.62 -20.09
CA PHE A 70 9.67 45.22 -18.71
C PHE A 70 9.59 43.69 -18.58
N LEU A 71 10.75 43.06 -18.46
CA LEU A 71 10.93 41.60 -18.41
C LEU A 71 9.99 40.88 -17.41
N PRO A 72 9.79 41.37 -16.16
CA PRO A 72 8.82 40.75 -15.25
C PRO A 72 7.39 40.66 -15.80
N ALA A 73 6.92 41.69 -16.53
CA ALA A 73 5.62 41.66 -17.19
C ALA A 73 5.61 40.69 -18.39
N GLN A 74 6.69 40.64 -19.18
CA GLN A 74 6.81 39.68 -20.28
C GLN A 74 6.74 38.23 -19.78
N LEU A 75 7.46 37.91 -18.69
CA LEU A 75 7.44 36.61 -18.04
C LEU A 75 6.04 36.29 -17.50
N LEU A 76 5.41 37.22 -16.79
CA LEU A 76 4.07 37.02 -16.24
C LEU A 76 3.03 36.80 -17.36
N GLN A 77 3.15 37.48 -18.49
CA GLN A 77 2.28 37.26 -19.65
C GLN A 77 2.48 35.88 -20.27
N ALA A 78 3.73 35.44 -20.46
CA ALA A 78 4.02 34.10 -20.96
C ALA A 78 3.47 33.01 -20.02
N HIS A 79 3.63 33.19 -18.70
CA HIS A 79 3.04 32.30 -17.71
C HIS A 79 1.51 32.31 -17.75
N ASN A 80 0.88 33.48 -17.79
CA ASN A 80 -0.57 33.62 -17.86
C ASN A 80 -1.14 32.93 -19.10
N ASN A 81 -0.47 33.06 -20.25
CA ASN A 81 -0.86 32.35 -21.47
C ASN A 81 -0.70 30.83 -21.36
N ALA A 82 0.33 30.33 -20.67
CA ALA A 82 0.48 28.91 -20.39
C ALA A 82 -0.66 28.37 -19.50
N TRP A 83 -1.03 29.11 -18.45
CA TRP A 83 -2.18 28.77 -17.59
C TRP A 83 -3.52 28.85 -18.33
N ALA A 84 -3.65 29.81 -19.26
CA ALA A 84 -4.80 29.95 -20.15
C ALA A 84 -4.84 28.90 -21.29
N GLN A 85 -3.96 27.89 -21.25
CA GLN A 85 -3.84 26.82 -22.26
C GLN A 85 -3.47 27.30 -23.67
N LYS A 86 -2.96 28.53 -23.82
CA LYS A 86 -2.41 29.06 -25.06
C LYS A 86 -0.93 28.64 -25.18
N PHE A 87 -0.67 27.33 -25.21
CA PHE A 87 0.67 26.78 -25.03
C PHE A 87 1.65 27.23 -26.11
N GLU A 88 1.26 27.25 -27.38
CA GLU A 88 2.12 27.67 -28.49
C GLU A 88 2.55 29.13 -28.36
N LEU A 89 1.62 30.00 -27.95
CA LEU A 89 1.90 31.42 -27.71
C LEU A 89 2.88 31.60 -26.55
N ALA A 90 2.64 30.91 -25.44
CA ALA A 90 3.56 30.92 -24.30
C ALA A 90 4.96 30.43 -24.69
N GLN A 91 5.05 29.32 -25.45
CA GLN A 91 6.32 28.82 -25.98
C GLN A 91 7.03 29.83 -26.88
N GLN A 92 6.30 30.57 -27.72
CA GLN A 92 6.88 31.63 -28.54
C GLN A 92 7.40 32.78 -27.67
N GLN A 93 6.61 33.25 -26.71
CA GLN A 93 6.99 34.34 -25.80
C GLN A 93 8.23 33.97 -24.96
N PHE A 94 8.27 32.78 -24.36
CA PHE A 94 9.45 32.33 -23.63
C PHE A 94 10.69 32.23 -24.53
N ARG A 95 10.56 31.77 -25.79
CA ARG A 95 11.68 31.74 -26.74
C ARG A 95 12.19 33.14 -27.11
N THR A 96 11.30 34.12 -27.27
CA THR A 96 11.68 35.51 -27.48
C THR A 96 12.47 36.04 -26.28
N ILE A 97 11.98 35.82 -25.06
CA ILE A 97 12.68 36.20 -23.82
C ILE A 97 14.06 35.55 -23.76
N LEU A 98 14.17 34.26 -24.08
CA LEU A 98 15.43 33.51 -24.08
C LEU A 98 16.39 33.91 -25.21
N THR A 99 15.91 34.57 -26.26
CA THR A 99 16.79 35.13 -27.30
C THR A 99 17.55 36.35 -26.77
N ILE A 100 16.91 37.15 -25.90
CA ILE A 100 17.49 38.33 -25.26
C ILE A 100 18.24 37.96 -23.96
N HIS A 101 17.69 37.01 -23.20
CA HIS A 101 18.21 36.55 -21.91
C HIS A 101 18.39 35.01 -21.88
N PRO A 102 19.42 34.44 -22.54
CA PRO A 102 19.57 32.99 -22.71
C PRO A 102 19.66 32.16 -21.43
N GLY A 103 20.10 32.78 -20.32
CA GLY A 103 20.23 32.14 -19.02
C GLY A 103 19.08 32.40 -18.04
N ASN A 104 17.98 33.02 -18.48
CA ASN A 104 16.85 33.32 -17.61
C ASN A 104 16.18 32.01 -17.14
N LYS A 105 16.36 31.67 -15.87
CA LYS A 105 15.87 30.41 -15.28
C LYS A 105 14.35 30.31 -15.33
N GLU A 106 13.64 31.40 -15.04
CA GLU A 106 12.17 31.44 -15.03
C GLU A 106 11.60 31.18 -16.44
N ALA A 107 12.16 31.81 -17.47
CA ALA A 107 11.78 31.56 -18.86
C ALA A 107 12.10 30.12 -19.32
N LEU A 108 13.24 29.55 -18.90
CA LEU A 108 13.58 28.14 -19.19
C LEU A 108 12.59 27.18 -18.52
N ILE A 109 12.25 27.40 -17.25
CA ILE A 109 11.28 26.59 -16.51
C ILE A 109 9.89 26.73 -17.15
N GLY A 110 9.46 27.95 -17.42
CA GLY A 110 8.19 28.26 -18.08
C GLY A 110 8.06 27.60 -19.46
N LEU A 111 9.13 27.64 -20.27
CA LEU A 111 9.19 26.95 -21.56
C LEU A 111 9.08 25.42 -21.39
N GLY A 112 9.77 24.86 -20.38
CA GLY A 112 9.69 23.43 -20.06
C GLY A 112 8.26 23.00 -19.72
N TYR A 113 7.55 23.75 -18.86
CA TYR A 113 6.16 23.48 -18.53
C TYR A 113 5.21 23.69 -19.71
N ALA A 114 5.41 24.74 -20.51
CA ALA A 114 4.61 24.98 -21.72
C ALA A 114 4.74 23.83 -22.73
N TYR A 115 5.93 23.25 -22.91
CA TYR A 115 6.09 22.02 -23.70
C TYR A 115 5.41 20.82 -23.06
N ALA A 116 5.56 20.62 -21.75
CA ALA A 116 4.99 19.47 -21.06
C ALA A 116 3.45 19.48 -21.10
N TRP A 117 2.83 20.63 -20.84
CA TRP A 117 1.38 20.80 -20.91
C TRP A 117 0.82 20.70 -22.34
N ASN A 118 1.61 21.06 -23.36
CA ASN A 118 1.26 20.82 -24.76
C ASN A 118 1.45 19.36 -25.22
N GLY A 119 1.88 18.45 -24.31
CA GLY A 119 2.18 17.05 -24.66
C GLY A 119 3.50 16.84 -25.40
N GLU A 120 4.29 17.90 -25.61
CA GLU A 120 5.61 17.85 -26.26
C GLU A 120 6.71 17.42 -25.26
N LEU A 121 6.51 16.28 -24.61
CA LEU A 121 7.29 15.83 -23.45
C LEU A 121 8.80 15.71 -23.72
N SER A 122 9.18 15.31 -24.93
CA SER A 122 10.59 15.22 -25.32
C SER A 122 11.27 16.60 -25.37
N LYS A 123 10.55 17.65 -25.79
CA LYS A 123 11.06 19.02 -25.83
C LYS A 123 11.12 19.65 -24.44
N ALA A 124 10.22 19.27 -23.54
CA ALA A 124 10.20 19.76 -22.15
C ALA A 124 11.49 19.43 -21.36
N ILE A 125 12.18 18.34 -21.71
CA ILE A 125 13.39 17.90 -21.01
C ILE A 125 14.53 18.92 -21.13
N TYR A 126 14.71 19.53 -22.30
CA TYR A 126 15.87 20.38 -22.58
C TYR A 126 15.89 21.67 -21.74
N PRO A 127 14.81 22.47 -21.66
CA PRO A 127 14.80 23.68 -20.84
C PRO A 127 15.07 23.40 -19.35
N PHE A 128 14.41 22.39 -18.76
CA PHE A 128 14.66 22.02 -17.36
C PHE A 128 16.10 21.54 -17.13
N SER A 129 16.62 20.69 -18.01
CA SER A 129 18.00 20.20 -17.92
C SER A 129 19.02 21.34 -18.03
N THR A 130 18.72 22.38 -18.81
CA THR A 130 19.58 23.56 -18.95
C THR A 130 19.68 24.32 -17.64
N VAL A 131 18.57 24.49 -16.91
CA VAL A 131 18.57 25.08 -15.56
C VAL A 131 19.44 24.26 -14.62
N LEU A 132 19.27 22.92 -14.62
CA LEU A 132 20.00 22.02 -13.73
C LEU A 132 21.51 21.94 -14.00
N ARG A 133 21.98 22.31 -15.21
CA ARG A 133 23.43 22.46 -15.46
C ARG A 133 24.05 23.59 -14.64
N SER A 134 23.31 24.66 -14.43
CA SER A 134 23.76 25.82 -13.64
C SER A 134 23.38 25.70 -12.15
N ASP A 135 22.29 25.00 -11.85
CA ASP A 135 21.71 24.89 -10.53
C ASP A 135 21.16 23.47 -10.31
N PRO A 136 22.03 22.49 -9.98
CA PRO A 136 21.66 21.08 -9.91
C PRO A 136 20.60 20.72 -8.86
N LYS A 137 20.29 21.65 -7.94
CA LYS A 137 19.33 21.46 -6.85
C LYS A 137 18.07 22.32 -7.02
N ASN A 138 17.90 22.98 -8.16
CA ASN A 138 16.72 23.77 -8.44
C ASN A 138 15.45 22.90 -8.32
N GLU A 139 14.63 23.18 -7.30
CA GLU A 139 13.44 22.39 -6.94
C GLU A 139 12.45 22.29 -8.09
N GLU A 140 12.21 23.43 -8.74
CA GLU A 140 11.20 23.55 -9.79
C GLU A 140 11.63 22.85 -11.09
N ALA A 141 12.89 22.99 -11.50
CA ALA A 141 13.40 22.26 -12.67
C ALA A 141 13.48 20.74 -12.43
N LEU A 142 13.85 20.28 -11.23
CA LEU A 142 13.80 18.86 -10.87
C LEU A 142 12.35 18.33 -10.88
N THR A 143 11.40 19.12 -10.37
CA THR A 143 9.99 18.77 -10.37
C THR A 143 9.44 18.72 -11.79
N GLY A 144 9.78 19.71 -12.62
CA GLY A 144 9.44 19.75 -14.05
C GLY A 144 9.91 18.52 -14.81
N LEU A 145 11.17 18.10 -14.64
CA LEU A 145 11.66 16.84 -15.22
C LEU A 145 10.91 15.62 -14.68
N GLY A 146 10.72 15.53 -13.36
CA GLY A 146 9.99 14.43 -12.74
C GLY A 146 8.57 14.28 -13.30
N VAL A 147 7.84 15.40 -13.45
CA VAL A 147 6.50 15.43 -14.05
C VAL A 147 6.53 15.04 -15.53
N ALA A 148 7.42 15.64 -16.33
CA ALA A 148 7.52 15.34 -17.76
C ALA A 148 7.85 13.86 -18.01
N TYR A 149 8.75 13.26 -17.23
CA TYR A 149 9.07 11.84 -17.34
C TYR A 149 7.93 10.93 -16.91
N LEU A 150 7.17 11.28 -15.86
CA LEU A 150 5.97 10.53 -15.49
C LEU A 150 4.90 10.58 -16.59
N GLN A 151 4.66 11.75 -17.18
CA GLN A 151 3.74 11.90 -18.32
C GLN A 151 4.21 11.11 -19.54
N ALA A 152 5.52 10.95 -19.71
CA ALA A 152 6.12 10.17 -20.79
C ALA A 152 6.16 8.65 -20.49
N ASN A 153 5.48 8.20 -19.42
CA ASN A 153 5.53 6.82 -18.91
C ASN A 153 6.95 6.31 -18.62
N ASN A 154 7.89 7.20 -18.31
CA ASN A 154 9.26 6.85 -17.95
C ASN A 154 9.48 6.98 -16.44
N GLY A 155 8.97 6.00 -15.70
CA GLY A 155 9.07 5.96 -14.24
C GLY A 155 10.52 5.90 -13.73
N ALA A 156 11.45 5.32 -14.49
CA ALA A 156 12.86 5.20 -14.09
C ALA A 156 13.58 6.56 -14.08
N ALA A 157 13.39 7.37 -15.13
CA ALA A 157 13.95 8.71 -15.19
C ALA A 157 13.29 9.64 -14.16
N ALA A 158 11.97 9.57 -13.99
CA ALA A 158 11.26 10.31 -12.95
C ALA A 158 11.77 9.98 -11.54
N LEU A 159 12.01 8.69 -11.26
CA LEU A 159 12.49 8.21 -9.97
C LEU A 159 13.82 8.88 -9.58
N HIS A 160 14.74 9.08 -10.53
CA HIS A 160 16.02 9.73 -10.28
C HIS A 160 15.82 11.15 -9.72
N HIS A 161 15.00 11.97 -10.37
CA HIS A 161 14.76 13.36 -9.97
C HIS A 161 13.98 13.45 -8.65
N TYR A 162 12.94 12.64 -8.45
CA TYR A 162 12.17 12.64 -7.19
C TYR A 162 12.98 12.13 -5.99
N LYS A 163 13.97 11.25 -6.19
CA LYS A 163 14.92 10.89 -5.11
C LYS A 163 15.78 12.07 -4.69
N ILE A 164 16.22 12.91 -5.63
CA ILE A 164 16.98 14.13 -5.31
C ILE A 164 16.09 15.12 -4.57
N LEU A 165 14.85 15.32 -5.03
CA LEU A 165 13.88 16.22 -4.39
C LEU A 165 13.56 15.80 -2.96
N THR A 166 13.22 14.53 -2.72
CA THR A 166 12.91 14.04 -1.36
C THR A 166 14.09 14.04 -0.40
N LYS A 167 15.33 14.05 -0.93
CA LYS A 167 16.55 14.21 -0.11
C LYS A 167 16.86 15.67 0.20
N THR A 168 16.59 16.57 -0.74
CA THR A 168 16.94 18.00 -0.64
C THR A 168 15.84 18.81 0.06
N TYR A 169 14.57 18.45 -0.18
CA TYR A 169 13.36 19.10 0.29
C TYR A 169 12.43 18.04 0.95
N PRO A 170 12.80 17.53 2.14
CA PRO A 170 12.14 16.38 2.78
C PRO A 170 10.80 16.71 3.46
N ASP A 171 10.36 17.96 3.42
CA ASP A 171 9.15 18.49 4.08
C ASP A 171 7.98 18.71 3.10
N LYS A 172 8.17 18.39 1.81
CA LYS A 172 7.15 18.58 0.77
C LYS A 172 6.44 17.27 0.44
N ALA A 173 5.14 17.20 0.75
CA ALA A 173 4.31 16.03 0.44
C ALA A 173 4.29 15.68 -1.07
N ALA A 174 4.26 16.71 -1.93
CA ALA A 174 4.25 16.54 -3.38
C ALA A 174 5.45 15.76 -3.93
N HIS A 175 6.65 15.93 -3.34
CA HIS A 175 7.85 15.20 -3.77
C HIS A 175 7.74 13.71 -3.47
N TYR A 176 7.19 13.35 -2.30
CA TYR A 176 6.94 11.95 -1.95
C TYR A 176 5.83 11.33 -2.78
N LEU A 177 4.80 12.10 -3.15
CA LEU A 177 3.77 11.63 -4.09
C LEU A 177 4.36 11.35 -5.48
N GLY A 178 5.18 12.25 -6.02
CA GLY A 178 5.89 12.03 -7.28
C GLY A 178 6.85 10.83 -7.22
N LEU A 179 7.56 10.66 -6.10
CA LEU A 179 8.40 9.48 -5.84
C LEU A 179 7.55 8.19 -5.84
N ALA A 180 6.39 8.22 -5.18
CA ALA A 180 5.48 7.09 -5.13
C ALA A 180 4.93 6.71 -6.51
N ARG A 181 4.49 7.69 -7.31
CA ARG A 181 4.04 7.46 -8.69
C ARG A 181 5.15 6.83 -9.53
N SER A 182 6.39 7.29 -9.35
CA SER A 182 7.57 6.75 -10.05
C SER A 182 7.79 5.27 -9.70
N TYR A 183 7.74 4.92 -8.42
CA TYR A 183 7.82 3.53 -7.98
C TYR A 183 6.64 2.67 -8.47
N ALA A 184 5.41 3.18 -8.39
CA ALA A 184 4.22 2.47 -8.83
C ALA A 184 4.27 2.14 -10.32
N MET A 185 4.76 3.07 -11.15
CA MET A 185 4.96 2.84 -12.59
C MET A 185 5.99 1.77 -12.90
N LEU A 186 6.96 1.57 -11.99
CA LEU A 186 7.97 0.50 -12.06
C LEU A 186 7.50 -0.81 -11.39
N ALA A 187 6.22 -0.91 -11.03
CA ALA A 187 5.65 -2.02 -10.25
C ALA A 187 6.33 -2.27 -8.88
N GLN A 188 7.05 -1.27 -8.35
CA GLN A 188 7.71 -1.31 -7.04
C GLN A 188 6.73 -0.86 -5.94
N ASN A 189 5.65 -1.62 -5.77
CA ASN A 189 4.48 -1.24 -4.94
C ASN A 189 4.83 -1.00 -3.46
N TYR A 190 5.79 -1.74 -2.92
CA TYR A 190 6.24 -1.56 -1.54
C TYR A 190 6.91 -0.19 -1.32
N GLN A 191 7.86 0.17 -2.18
CA GLN A 191 8.55 1.45 -2.14
C GLN A 191 7.58 2.60 -2.43
N ALA A 192 6.64 2.39 -3.36
CA ALA A 192 5.56 3.33 -3.64
C ALA A 192 4.71 3.58 -2.39
N ARG A 193 4.32 2.51 -1.67
CA ARG A 193 3.56 2.62 -0.43
C ARG A 193 4.31 3.40 0.65
N LYS A 194 5.59 3.08 0.86
CA LYS A 194 6.44 3.80 1.84
C LYS A 194 6.54 5.29 1.54
N ALA A 195 6.65 5.66 0.25
CA ALA A 195 6.64 7.05 -0.17
C ALA A 195 5.27 7.70 0.05
N LEU A 196 4.15 7.00 -0.21
CA LEU A 196 2.80 7.49 0.06
C LEU A 196 2.53 7.72 1.54
N ASP A 197 2.99 6.83 2.40
CA ASP A 197 2.82 6.98 3.85
C ASP A 197 3.57 8.24 4.36
N LYS A 198 4.72 8.58 3.76
CA LYS A 198 5.40 9.86 4.01
C LYS A 198 4.63 11.05 3.47
N ALA A 199 4.12 10.98 2.24
CA ALA A 199 3.31 12.03 1.64
C ALA A 199 2.07 12.35 2.50
N LEU A 200 1.34 11.31 2.92
CA LEU A 200 0.13 11.43 3.76
C LEU A 200 0.44 11.85 5.20
N LYS A 201 1.66 11.62 5.69
CA LYS A 201 2.08 12.15 7.00
C LYS A 201 2.33 13.66 6.94
N LEU A 202 2.87 14.16 5.83
CA LEU A 202 3.14 15.58 5.61
C LEU A 202 1.86 16.35 5.23
N ASP A 203 1.02 15.75 4.40
CA ASP A 203 -0.28 16.28 3.99
C ASP A 203 -1.35 15.18 4.14
N PRO A 204 -1.97 15.08 5.34
CA PRO A 204 -3.06 14.13 5.57
C PRO A 204 -4.29 14.40 4.71
N GLY A 205 -4.44 15.60 4.14
CA GLY A 205 -5.56 16.01 3.29
C GLY A 205 -5.41 15.57 1.84
N ASN A 206 -4.24 15.10 1.43
CA ASN A 206 -3.93 14.77 0.04
C ASN A 206 -4.82 13.63 -0.51
N ALA A 207 -5.88 13.99 -1.23
CA ALA A 207 -6.85 13.04 -1.75
C ALA A 207 -6.21 12.07 -2.75
N GLU A 208 -5.29 12.56 -3.57
CA GLU A 208 -4.62 11.75 -4.58
C GLU A 208 -3.67 10.73 -3.96
N ALA A 209 -2.84 11.13 -2.99
CA ALA A 209 -1.98 10.19 -2.29
C ALA A 209 -2.81 9.10 -1.59
N ARG A 210 -4.00 9.46 -1.06
CA ARG A 210 -4.92 8.50 -0.44
C ARG A 210 -5.52 7.53 -1.47
N ASP A 211 -5.93 8.03 -2.63
CA ASP A 211 -6.45 7.18 -3.71
C ASP A 211 -5.38 6.21 -4.23
N LEU A 212 -4.17 6.73 -4.53
CA LEU A 212 -3.06 5.90 -4.99
C LEU A 212 -2.67 4.85 -3.94
N ALA A 213 -2.69 5.22 -2.65
CA ALA A 213 -2.45 4.28 -1.56
C ALA A 213 -3.56 3.21 -1.48
N GLY A 214 -4.82 3.57 -1.74
CA GLY A 214 -5.94 2.62 -1.79
C GLY A 214 -5.84 1.64 -2.97
N ARG A 215 -5.32 2.10 -4.11
CA ARG A 215 -5.11 1.28 -5.31
C ARG A 215 -3.89 0.35 -5.19
N ILE A 216 -2.85 0.77 -4.50
CA ILE A 216 -1.65 -0.03 -4.27
C ILE A 216 -1.93 -0.97 -3.09
N SER A 217 -2.42 -2.17 -3.42
CA SER A 217 -2.51 -3.29 -2.47
C SER A 217 -1.10 -3.71 -2.08
N THR A 218 -0.83 -3.79 -0.78
CA THR A 218 0.41 -4.36 -0.26
C THR A 218 0.05 -5.61 0.52
N GLU A 219 -0.29 -6.70 -0.17
CA GLU A 219 0.06 -7.99 0.41
C GLU A 219 1.54 -8.19 0.14
N LYS A 220 2.30 -8.03 1.22
CA LYS A 220 3.76 -8.10 1.23
C LYS A 220 4.19 -9.41 0.57
N ALA A 221 4.99 -9.35 -0.48
CA ALA A 221 5.96 -10.41 -0.70
C ALA A 221 6.83 -10.46 0.57
N GLY A 222 6.82 -11.58 1.26
CA GLY A 222 7.36 -11.66 2.61
C GLY A 222 7.22 -13.05 3.20
N VAL A 223 8.05 -13.32 4.21
CA VAL A 223 8.04 -14.59 4.94
C VAL A 223 7.29 -14.38 6.24
N GLU A 224 6.29 -15.21 6.52
CA GLU A 224 5.63 -15.28 7.82
C GLU A 224 6.01 -16.54 8.57
N ILE A 225 6.25 -16.40 9.87
CA ILE A 225 6.52 -17.49 10.78
C ILE A 225 5.48 -17.45 11.89
N ASP A 226 4.67 -18.50 12.00
CA ASP A 226 3.73 -18.70 13.10
C ASP A 226 4.25 -19.81 14.00
N LEU A 227 4.42 -19.53 15.29
CA LEU A 227 4.84 -20.51 16.30
C LEU A 227 3.86 -20.45 17.47
N ILE A 228 3.21 -21.57 17.77
CA ILE A 228 2.26 -21.69 18.89
C ILE A 228 2.71 -22.86 19.77
N SER A 229 2.90 -22.60 21.05
CA SER A 229 3.25 -23.60 22.06
C SER A 229 2.27 -23.54 23.24
N GLY A 230 2.08 -24.66 23.93
CA GLY A 230 1.14 -24.69 25.03
C GLY A 230 0.80 -26.05 25.59
N PHE A 231 -0.10 -26.02 26.55
CA PHE A 231 -0.61 -27.18 27.24
C PHE A 231 -1.76 -27.82 26.46
N SER A 232 -1.78 -29.15 26.45
CA SER A 232 -2.96 -29.94 26.10
C SER A 232 -3.23 -30.92 27.21
N ASN A 233 -4.49 -31.04 27.58
CA ASN A 233 -5.00 -32.11 28.41
C ASN A 233 -5.88 -33.01 27.54
N VAL A 234 -5.55 -34.29 27.44
CA VAL A 234 -6.37 -35.30 26.76
C VAL A 234 -6.55 -36.46 27.72
N ASP A 235 -7.78 -36.70 28.18
CA ASP A 235 -8.12 -37.73 29.18
C ASP A 235 -7.15 -37.76 30.37
N GLU A 236 -6.94 -36.59 30.99
CA GLU A 236 -6.10 -36.37 32.19
C GLU A 236 -4.58 -36.38 31.95
N GLU A 237 -4.12 -36.64 30.73
CA GLU A 237 -2.71 -36.48 30.38
C GLU A 237 -2.39 -35.04 29.94
N GLN A 238 -1.70 -34.31 30.82
CA GLN A 238 -1.19 -32.98 30.52
C GLN A 238 0.17 -33.03 29.83
N ARG A 239 0.30 -32.28 28.74
CA ARG A 239 1.54 -32.20 27.95
C ARG A 239 1.82 -30.76 27.57
N LEU A 240 3.06 -30.31 27.75
CA LEU A 240 3.57 -29.04 27.23
C LEU A 240 4.37 -29.31 25.94
N GLY A 241 4.19 -28.49 24.92
CA GLY A 241 5.00 -28.60 23.71
C GLY A 241 4.58 -27.67 22.58
N LEU A 242 5.23 -27.83 21.44
CA LEU A 242 4.87 -27.15 20.19
C LEU A 242 3.54 -27.70 19.67
N ARG A 243 2.64 -26.76 19.34
CA ARG A 243 1.29 -27.05 18.87
C ARG A 243 1.13 -26.75 17.39
N MET A 244 1.74 -25.69 16.91
CA MET A 244 1.82 -25.40 15.49
C MET A 244 3.12 -24.65 15.19
N ALA A 245 3.74 -24.99 14.08
CA ALA A 245 4.73 -24.15 13.41
C ALA A 245 4.34 -24.02 11.94
N GLN A 246 4.26 -22.81 11.43
CA GLN A 246 4.00 -22.57 10.02
C GLN A 246 5.01 -21.56 9.46
N LEU A 247 5.59 -21.90 8.32
CA LEU A 247 6.38 -21.00 7.50
C LEU A 247 5.58 -20.71 6.23
N SER A 248 5.23 -19.45 6.01
CA SER A 248 4.52 -19.00 4.80
C SER A 248 5.40 -18.09 3.97
N PHE A 249 5.41 -18.30 2.66
CA PHE A 249 6.07 -17.47 1.67
C PHE A 249 5.01 -16.90 0.73
N HIS A 250 4.83 -15.59 0.80
CA HIS A 250 3.96 -14.85 -0.10
C HIS A 250 4.78 -14.47 -1.33
N TYR A 251 4.54 -15.13 -2.47
CA TYR A 251 5.25 -14.87 -3.71
C TYR A 251 4.75 -13.60 -4.39
N ASP A 252 3.42 -13.47 -4.49
CA ASP A 252 2.72 -12.30 -4.99
C ASP A 252 1.30 -12.22 -4.38
N GLU A 253 0.46 -11.30 -4.85
CA GLU A 253 -0.94 -11.14 -4.39
C GLU A 253 -1.83 -12.35 -4.67
N ARG A 254 -1.37 -13.30 -5.49
CA ARG A 254 -2.14 -14.49 -5.89
C ARG A 254 -1.65 -15.74 -5.19
N TRP A 255 -0.36 -15.87 -4.97
CA TRP A 255 0.27 -17.12 -4.55
C TRP A 255 0.92 -17.00 -3.18
N THR A 256 0.45 -17.85 -2.27
CA THR A 256 1.11 -18.11 -0.99
C THR A 256 1.44 -19.58 -0.89
N PHE A 257 2.70 -19.89 -0.61
CA PHE A 257 3.17 -21.25 -0.33
C PHE A 257 3.46 -21.38 1.16
N TYR A 258 3.23 -22.54 1.75
CA TYR A 258 3.55 -22.73 3.16
C TYR A 258 3.86 -24.18 3.51
N GLY A 259 4.69 -24.33 4.54
CA GLY A 259 4.86 -25.58 5.28
C GLY A 259 4.28 -25.42 6.68
N ARG A 260 3.45 -26.37 7.12
CA ARG A 260 2.82 -26.35 8.46
C ARG A 260 3.02 -27.68 9.19
N TYR A 261 3.57 -27.61 10.39
CA TYR A 261 3.46 -28.65 11.41
C TYR A 261 2.27 -28.33 12.32
N ASP A 262 1.40 -29.31 12.57
CA ASP A 262 0.26 -29.21 13.47
C ASP A 262 0.21 -30.42 14.40
N ASN A 263 0.10 -30.13 15.69
CA ASN A 263 -0.02 -31.08 16.78
C ASN A 263 -1.24 -30.74 17.66
N SER A 264 -2.42 -31.05 17.12
CA SER A 264 -3.74 -30.94 17.79
C SER A 264 -4.29 -29.52 17.91
N LEU A 265 -4.03 -28.64 16.94
CA LEU A 265 -4.69 -27.33 16.83
C LEU A 265 -5.77 -27.27 15.74
N SER A 266 -5.57 -27.91 14.60
CA SER A 266 -6.57 -27.93 13.53
C SER A 266 -7.74 -28.86 13.82
N GLN A 267 -8.93 -28.38 13.44
CA GLN A 267 -10.20 -29.11 13.52
C GLN A 267 -10.39 -30.15 12.42
N ASP A 268 -9.51 -30.18 11.42
CA ASP A 268 -9.55 -31.12 10.29
C ASP A 268 -9.19 -32.56 10.69
N ASN A 269 -8.85 -32.75 11.95
CA ASN A 269 -8.53 -34.03 12.53
C ASN A 269 -9.81 -34.78 12.93
N ILE A 270 -10.46 -35.45 11.96
CA ILE A 270 -11.61 -36.31 12.24
C ILE A 270 -11.18 -37.41 13.23
N ASP A 271 -11.56 -37.23 14.50
CA ASP A 271 -11.57 -38.28 15.52
C ASP A 271 -10.27 -39.08 15.74
N PHE A 272 -9.12 -38.41 15.94
CA PHE A 272 -7.95 -39.04 16.62
C PHE A 272 -8.19 -39.32 18.10
N LEU A 273 -9.32 -38.83 18.60
CA LEU A 273 -9.76 -38.98 19.97
C LEU A 273 -10.10 -40.44 20.33
N ARG A 274 -10.23 -41.33 19.33
CA ARG A 274 -10.53 -42.76 19.48
C ARG A 274 -9.47 -43.62 20.17
N GLN A 275 -8.21 -43.22 20.14
CA GLN A 275 -7.11 -44.15 20.49
C GLN A 275 -6.21 -43.65 21.63
N LYS A 276 -6.51 -42.50 22.25
CA LYS A 276 -5.56 -41.79 23.14
C LYS A 276 -4.20 -41.50 22.47
N THR A 277 -4.14 -41.58 21.14
CA THR A 277 -2.91 -41.46 20.36
C THR A 277 -2.74 -40.05 19.82
N ARG A 278 -1.49 -39.56 19.83
CA ARG A 278 -1.11 -38.27 19.24
C ARG A 278 -1.14 -38.39 17.71
N ALA A 279 -1.80 -37.48 17.00
CA ALA A 279 -1.62 -37.36 15.55
C ALA A 279 -0.95 -36.02 15.25
N ALA A 280 0.35 -36.07 14.98
CA ALA A 280 1.07 -34.93 14.43
C ALA A 280 0.97 -34.99 12.91
N SER A 281 0.72 -33.84 12.29
CA SER A 281 0.65 -33.71 10.84
C SER A 281 1.62 -32.66 10.33
N GLY A 282 2.28 -32.97 9.22
CA GLY A 282 3.04 -32.02 8.43
C GLY A 282 2.31 -31.78 7.11
N TRP A 283 2.23 -30.53 6.67
CA TRP A 283 1.55 -30.11 5.45
C TRP A 283 2.48 -29.26 4.60
N ALA A 284 2.46 -29.50 3.30
CA ALA A 284 2.93 -28.56 2.29
C ALA A 284 1.70 -28.07 1.52
N GLY A 285 1.49 -26.77 1.46
CA GLY A 285 0.29 -26.17 0.90
C GLY A 285 0.55 -24.95 0.04
N ALA A 286 -0.42 -24.68 -0.83
CA ALA A 286 -0.49 -23.47 -1.62
C ALA A 286 -1.90 -22.86 -1.50
N PHE A 287 -1.95 -21.53 -1.47
CA PHE A 287 -3.17 -20.75 -1.61
C PHE A 287 -3.03 -19.88 -2.86
N ALA A 288 -3.99 -20.01 -3.78
CA ALA A 288 -4.00 -19.40 -5.09
C ALA A 288 -5.27 -18.56 -5.27
N VAL A 289 -5.14 -17.26 -5.54
CA VAL A 289 -6.25 -16.37 -5.92
C VAL A 289 -6.29 -16.29 -7.45
N TRP A 290 -7.24 -17.00 -8.05
CA TRP A 290 -7.38 -17.08 -9.51
C TRP A 290 -8.06 -15.84 -10.09
N SER A 291 -9.04 -15.31 -9.37
CA SER A 291 -9.80 -14.14 -9.77
C SER A 291 -10.41 -13.46 -8.53
N PRO A 292 -10.96 -12.24 -8.66
CA PRO A 292 -11.70 -11.60 -7.58
C PRO A 292 -12.90 -12.41 -7.04
N LYS A 293 -13.31 -13.47 -7.75
CA LYS A 293 -14.45 -14.34 -7.39
C LYS A 293 -14.04 -15.71 -6.88
N LEU A 294 -12.78 -16.13 -7.04
CA LEU A 294 -12.37 -17.50 -6.77
C LEU A 294 -10.94 -17.59 -6.26
N ALA A 295 -10.77 -18.29 -5.14
CA ALA A 295 -9.48 -18.75 -4.64
C ALA A 295 -9.52 -20.24 -4.31
N THR A 296 -8.35 -20.88 -4.33
CA THR A 296 -8.18 -22.30 -4.01
C THR A 296 -7.04 -22.50 -3.04
N ARG A 297 -7.26 -23.32 -2.02
CA ARG A 297 -6.21 -23.92 -1.19
C ARG A 297 -6.03 -25.37 -1.58
N LEU A 298 -4.79 -25.78 -1.76
CA LEU A 298 -4.39 -27.17 -1.98
C LEU A 298 -3.32 -27.53 -0.95
N GLU A 299 -3.49 -28.63 -0.24
CA GLU A 299 -2.53 -29.11 0.76
C GLU A 299 -2.28 -30.61 0.56
N TYR A 300 -1.00 -30.99 0.59
CA TYR A 300 -0.58 -32.38 0.72
C TYR A 300 0.05 -32.56 2.10
N GLY A 301 -0.41 -33.58 2.82
CA GLY A 301 -0.06 -33.79 4.20
C GLY A 301 0.45 -35.20 4.49
N LEU A 302 1.30 -35.29 5.51
CA LEU A 302 1.76 -36.53 6.10
C LEU A 302 1.34 -36.55 7.58
N ARG A 303 0.68 -37.63 8.00
CA ARG A 303 0.21 -37.82 9.37
C ARG A 303 0.92 -39.00 10.01
N SER A 304 1.53 -38.76 11.15
CA SER A 304 2.10 -39.81 12.00
C SER A 304 1.02 -40.31 12.97
N LEU A 305 0.69 -41.60 12.88
CA LEU A 305 -0.23 -42.28 13.79
C LEU A 305 0.55 -43.31 14.61
N PRO A 306 0.47 -43.27 15.96
CA PRO A 306 1.14 -44.25 16.82
C PRO A 306 0.70 -45.68 16.48
N GLY A 307 1.67 -46.56 16.24
CA GLY A 307 1.42 -47.96 15.87
C GLY A 307 0.98 -48.18 14.41
N ARG A 308 0.91 -47.14 13.56
CA ARG A 308 0.66 -47.25 12.11
C ARG A 308 1.79 -46.58 11.31
N SER A 309 1.89 -46.95 10.03
CA SER A 309 2.76 -46.25 9.06
C SER A 309 2.29 -44.80 8.83
N LEU A 310 3.19 -43.97 8.28
CA LEU A 310 2.86 -42.63 7.79
C LEU A 310 1.65 -42.67 6.85
N GLN A 311 0.70 -41.75 7.08
CA GLN A 311 -0.52 -41.62 6.30
C GLN A 311 -0.47 -40.36 5.43
N ASN A 312 -0.75 -40.52 4.15
CA ASN A 312 -0.80 -39.47 3.14
C ASN A 312 -2.19 -38.88 3.08
N MET A 313 -2.25 -37.55 3.04
CA MET A 313 -3.49 -36.79 3.05
C MET A 313 -3.47 -35.78 1.91
N LEU A 314 -4.62 -35.58 1.29
CA LEU A 314 -4.85 -34.53 0.32
C LEU A 314 -6.03 -33.69 0.79
N LYS A 315 -5.88 -32.37 0.78
CA LYS A 315 -6.95 -31.42 1.12
C LYS A 315 -7.08 -30.35 0.05
N VAL A 316 -8.33 -30.05 -0.29
CA VAL A 316 -8.71 -29.01 -1.25
C VAL A 316 -9.79 -28.16 -0.64
N GLU A 317 -9.67 -26.85 -0.75
CA GLU A 317 -10.72 -25.89 -0.38
C GLU A 317 -10.83 -24.83 -1.48
N GLN A 318 -12.05 -24.53 -1.89
CA GLN A 318 -12.36 -23.42 -2.79
C GLN A 318 -13.13 -22.36 -2.01
N VAL A 319 -12.74 -21.10 -2.22
CA VAL A 319 -13.41 -19.93 -1.68
C VAL A 319 -14.00 -19.15 -2.85
N ILE A 320 -15.33 -19.07 -2.88
CA ILE A 320 -16.08 -18.35 -3.90
C ILE A 320 -16.56 -17.03 -3.27
N PHE A 321 -16.03 -15.92 -3.77
CA PHE A 321 -16.39 -14.59 -3.28
C PHE A 321 -17.67 -14.10 -3.97
N LEU A 322 -18.63 -13.67 -3.14
CA LEU A 322 -19.95 -13.22 -3.56
C LEU A 322 -20.09 -11.70 -3.32
N PRO A 323 -21.06 -11.04 -3.98
CA PRO A 323 -21.33 -9.63 -3.74
C PRO A 323 -21.59 -9.31 -2.26
N ARG A 324 -21.40 -8.06 -1.87
CA ARG A 324 -21.59 -7.56 -0.49
C ARG A 324 -20.68 -8.23 0.57
N GLY A 325 -19.57 -8.84 0.14
CA GLY A 325 -18.54 -9.38 1.03
C GLY A 325 -18.84 -10.76 1.61
N TYR A 326 -19.86 -11.46 1.09
CA TYR A 326 -20.13 -12.85 1.44
C TYR A 326 -19.10 -13.76 0.75
N SER A 327 -18.86 -14.95 1.30
CA SER A 327 -18.13 -15.99 0.58
C SER A 327 -18.65 -17.38 0.91
N LEU A 328 -18.71 -18.24 -0.10
CA LEU A 328 -18.97 -19.67 0.06
C LEU A 328 -17.63 -20.41 0.09
N LYS A 329 -17.43 -21.28 1.08
CA LYS A 329 -16.28 -22.17 1.18
C LYS A 329 -16.75 -23.59 0.97
N VAL A 330 -16.12 -24.30 0.06
CA VAL A 330 -16.39 -25.73 -0.19
C VAL A 330 -15.06 -26.44 -0.23
N GLY A 331 -14.90 -27.47 0.58
CA GLY A 331 -13.65 -28.19 0.64
C GLY A 331 -13.80 -29.57 1.22
N GLY A 332 -12.69 -30.28 1.29
CA GLY A 332 -12.63 -31.59 1.88
C GLY A 332 -11.21 -32.11 1.93
N PHE A 333 -11.04 -33.20 2.66
CA PHE A 333 -9.80 -33.96 2.66
C PHE A 333 -10.08 -35.45 2.48
N THR A 334 -9.09 -36.16 1.98
CA THR A 334 -9.09 -37.62 1.93
C THR A 334 -7.71 -38.16 2.27
N THR A 335 -7.67 -39.34 2.85
CA THR A 335 -6.45 -40.15 2.94
C THR A 335 -6.27 -40.95 1.65
N LEU A 336 -5.05 -41.44 1.38
CA LEU A 336 -4.74 -42.20 0.15
C LEU A 336 -4.62 -43.72 0.37
N GLU A 337 -4.72 -44.22 1.61
CA GLU A 337 -4.57 -45.64 1.96
C GLU A 337 -5.87 -46.46 1.90
N LYS A 338 -5.74 -47.77 1.67
CA LYS A 338 -6.88 -48.72 1.66
C LYS A 338 -7.75 -48.59 2.93
N GLY A 339 -9.03 -48.23 2.75
CA GLY A 339 -9.98 -47.91 3.83
C GLY A 339 -10.35 -46.43 3.93
N ASN A 340 -9.68 -45.55 3.17
CA ASN A 340 -9.90 -44.10 2.97
C ASN A 340 -10.84 -43.38 3.95
N GLU A 341 -10.25 -42.57 4.82
CA GLU A 341 -10.94 -41.55 5.61
C GLU A 341 -11.15 -40.32 4.75
N TRP A 342 -12.30 -39.67 4.91
CA TRP A 342 -12.57 -38.42 4.20
C TRP A 342 -13.49 -37.49 4.99
N LEU A 343 -13.38 -36.21 4.66
CA LEU A 343 -14.20 -35.11 5.16
C LEU A 343 -14.63 -34.25 3.98
N THR A 344 -15.86 -33.77 4.02
CA THR A 344 -16.32 -32.63 3.24
C THR A 344 -16.81 -31.53 4.16
N SER A 345 -16.67 -30.30 3.70
CA SER A 345 -17.03 -29.09 4.44
C SER A 345 -17.66 -28.07 3.50
N THR A 346 -18.72 -27.43 4.00
CA THR A 346 -19.38 -26.31 3.33
C THR A 346 -19.65 -25.22 4.35
N GLY A 347 -19.06 -24.05 4.15
CA GLY A 347 -19.19 -22.90 5.06
C GLY A 347 -19.62 -21.63 4.33
N VAL A 348 -20.33 -20.76 5.03
CA VAL A 348 -20.76 -19.47 4.49
C VAL A 348 -20.22 -18.36 5.37
N TYR A 349 -19.32 -17.53 4.85
CA TYR A 349 -18.88 -16.31 5.51
C TYR A 349 -19.94 -15.22 5.34
N ILE A 350 -20.35 -14.65 6.47
CA ILE A 350 -21.38 -13.63 6.58
C ILE A 350 -20.76 -12.39 7.24
N PRO A 351 -20.51 -11.30 6.51
CA PRO A 351 -20.08 -10.05 7.12
C PRO A 351 -21.25 -9.39 7.87
N VAL A 352 -21.01 -8.97 9.11
CA VAL A 352 -21.98 -8.26 9.95
C VAL A 352 -21.38 -6.91 10.33
N GLY A 353 -21.67 -5.91 9.50
CA GLY A 353 -21.03 -4.60 9.60
C GLY A 353 -19.54 -4.64 9.23
N LYS A 354 -18.76 -3.67 9.72
CA LYS A 354 -17.35 -3.49 9.33
C LYS A 354 -16.36 -4.31 10.16
N ARG A 355 -16.78 -4.80 11.33
CA ARG A 355 -15.88 -5.34 12.36
C ARG A 355 -16.24 -6.75 12.81
N PHE A 356 -17.43 -7.24 12.50
CA PHE A 356 -17.90 -8.54 12.96
C PHE A 356 -18.23 -9.43 11.76
N SER A 357 -18.02 -10.74 11.91
CA SER A 357 -18.42 -11.72 10.92
C SER A 357 -18.83 -13.03 11.58
N LEU A 358 -19.71 -13.76 10.91
CA LEU A 358 -20.12 -15.11 11.27
C LEU A 358 -19.73 -16.08 10.15
N GLU A 359 -19.46 -17.32 10.53
CA GLU A 359 -19.17 -18.39 9.58
C GLU A 359 -19.76 -19.70 10.09
N PRO A 360 -21.04 -19.98 9.78
CA PRO A 360 -21.60 -21.32 9.91
C PRO A 360 -20.94 -22.27 8.89
N THR A 361 -20.48 -23.41 9.37
CA THR A 361 -19.82 -24.45 8.56
C THR A 361 -20.38 -25.82 8.92
N TRP A 362 -20.79 -26.56 7.90
CA TRP A 362 -21.23 -27.94 8.01
C TRP A 362 -20.11 -28.87 7.57
N PHE A 363 -19.86 -29.91 8.35
CA PHE A 363 -18.90 -30.97 8.07
C PHE A 363 -19.63 -32.31 7.96
N TYR A 364 -19.25 -33.11 6.97
CA TYR A 364 -19.64 -34.50 6.86
C TYR A 364 -18.41 -35.36 6.61
N SER A 365 -18.28 -36.45 7.35
CA SER A 365 -17.06 -37.24 7.31
C SER A 365 -17.28 -38.71 7.52
N ARG A 366 -16.34 -39.52 7.05
CA ARG A 366 -16.27 -40.96 7.30
C ARG A 366 -14.90 -41.33 7.82
N ASN A 367 -14.85 -42.03 8.95
CA ASN A 367 -13.61 -42.51 9.52
C ASN A 367 -13.23 -43.88 8.91
N ALA A 368 -11.96 -44.07 8.53
CA ALA A 368 -11.47 -45.34 7.99
C ALA A 368 -11.48 -46.49 9.03
N THR A 369 -11.49 -46.17 10.32
CA THR A 369 -11.31 -47.15 11.40
C THR A 369 -12.59 -47.90 11.75
N ASP A 370 -13.76 -47.25 11.69
CA ASP A 370 -15.06 -47.91 11.90
C ASP A 370 -16.02 -47.77 10.72
N GLY A 371 -15.64 -47.02 9.68
CA GLY A 371 -16.48 -46.81 8.51
C GLY A 371 -17.72 -45.96 8.75
N VAL A 372 -17.86 -45.35 9.94
CA VAL A 372 -19.08 -44.62 10.35
C VAL A 372 -19.03 -43.16 9.92
N GLY A 373 -20.20 -42.66 9.49
CA GLY A 373 -20.43 -41.26 9.16
C GLY A 373 -20.61 -40.37 10.39
N GLN A 374 -20.05 -39.16 10.34
CA GLN A 374 -20.24 -38.10 11.34
C GLN A 374 -20.71 -36.82 10.68
N HIS A 375 -21.57 -36.08 11.38
CA HIS A 375 -21.93 -34.72 11.03
C HIS A 375 -21.47 -33.77 12.13
N ARG A 376 -20.86 -32.64 11.76
CA ARG A 376 -20.55 -31.56 12.70
C ARG A 376 -21.03 -30.23 12.11
N PHE A 377 -21.62 -29.41 12.95
CA PHE A 377 -21.95 -28.02 12.66
C PHE A 377 -21.08 -27.14 13.53
N LEU A 378 -20.41 -26.17 12.91
CA LEU A 378 -19.59 -25.17 13.57
C LEU A 378 -20.21 -23.80 13.31
N LEU A 379 -20.38 -23.00 14.36
CA LEU A 379 -20.64 -21.58 14.23
C LEU A 379 -19.42 -20.81 14.72
N ALA A 380 -18.67 -20.23 13.79
CA ALA A 380 -17.55 -19.36 14.09
C ALA A 380 -17.96 -17.88 14.03
N SER A 381 -17.29 -17.07 14.82
CA SER A 381 -17.43 -15.62 14.85
C SER A 381 -16.07 -14.96 14.94
N LYS A 382 -15.94 -13.77 14.35
CA LYS A 382 -14.73 -12.96 14.43
C LYS A 382 -15.08 -11.50 14.66
N LEU A 383 -14.38 -10.88 15.61
CA LEU A 383 -14.46 -9.46 15.94
C LEU A 383 -13.10 -8.80 15.72
N ARG A 384 -13.07 -7.75 14.90
CA ARG A 384 -11.93 -6.87 14.68
C ARG A 384 -12.08 -5.60 15.50
N LEU A 385 -11.13 -5.35 16.38
CA LEU A 385 -11.08 -4.18 17.24
C LEU A 385 -10.11 -3.12 16.66
N PRO A 386 -10.21 -1.85 17.10
CA PRO A 386 -9.25 -0.83 16.72
C PRO A 386 -7.81 -1.25 16.99
N LYS A 387 -6.85 -0.66 16.28
CA LYS A 387 -5.41 -0.96 16.40
C LYS A 387 -5.01 -2.39 15.98
N GLY A 388 -5.89 -3.14 15.31
CA GLY A 388 -5.56 -4.43 14.68
C GLY A 388 -5.74 -5.66 15.56
N TYR A 389 -6.36 -5.52 16.74
CA TYR A 389 -6.68 -6.65 17.60
C TYR A 389 -7.80 -7.48 16.97
N GLU A 390 -7.66 -8.81 16.97
CA GLU A 390 -8.72 -9.72 16.53
C GLU A 390 -9.06 -10.73 17.62
N VAL A 391 -10.35 -10.99 17.79
CA VAL A 391 -10.87 -12.06 18.65
C VAL A 391 -11.78 -12.93 17.82
N SER A 392 -11.52 -14.23 17.80
CA SER A 392 -12.37 -15.23 17.15
C SER A 392 -12.89 -16.20 18.19
N ALA A 393 -14.17 -16.54 18.13
CA ALA A 393 -14.78 -17.50 19.03
C ALA A 393 -15.79 -18.33 18.25
N GLY A 394 -15.95 -19.59 18.62
CA GLY A 394 -16.96 -20.43 18.00
C GLY A 394 -17.28 -21.66 18.83
N GLY A 395 -18.42 -22.25 18.52
CA GLY A 395 -18.89 -23.50 19.11
C GLY A 395 -19.26 -24.48 18.02
N PHE A 396 -19.05 -25.77 18.29
CA PHE A 396 -19.47 -26.83 17.40
C PHE A 396 -20.29 -27.90 18.12
N TYR A 397 -21.19 -28.48 17.35
CA TYR A 397 -22.07 -29.57 17.75
C TYR A 397 -22.06 -30.63 16.66
N GLY A 398 -21.93 -31.89 17.02
CA GLY A 398 -21.95 -32.99 16.07
C GLY A 398 -22.51 -34.26 16.64
N ASN A 399 -22.76 -35.23 15.76
CA ASN A 399 -23.18 -36.56 16.13
C ASN A 399 -22.38 -37.64 15.39
N HIS A 400 -22.14 -38.76 16.08
CA HIS A 400 -21.49 -39.95 15.54
C HIS A 400 -22.51 -41.08 15.44
N ASN A 401 -22.90 -41.44 14.22
CA ASN A 401 -23.97 -42.41 13.99
C ASN A 401 -23.45 -43.85 14.10
N PHE A 402 -23.23 -44.38 15.31
CA PHE A 402 -22.87 -45.80 15.48
C PHE A 402 -23.88 -46.71 14.77
N GLN A 403 -23.39 -47.72 14.03
CA GLN A 403 -24.23 -48.85 13.67
C GLN A 403 -24.65 -49.54 14.98
N THR A 404 -25.96 -49.55 15.22
CA THR A 404 -26.62 -49.95 16.47
C THR A 404 -26.31 -51.38 16.93
N GLU A 405 -25.76 -52.23 16.05
CA GLU A 405 -25.48 -53.64 16.33
C GLU A 405 -24.16 -53.89 17.06
N LEU A 406 -23.14 -53.01 16.93
CA LEU A 406 -21.80 -53.27 17.47
C LEU A 406 -21.61 -52.74 18.90
N LEU A 407 -22.23 -51.60 19.26
CA LEU A 407 -22.07 -50.91 20.55
C LEU A 407 -23.37 -50.18 20.96
N PRO A 408 -24.38 -50.89 21.50
CA PRO A 408 -25.64 -50.28 21.91
C PRO A 408 -25.42 -49.22 23.00
N GLY A 409 -25.99 -48.02 22.83
CA GLY A 409 -25.97 -46.95 23.84
C GLY A 409 -24.84 -45.92 23.76
N MET A 410 -23.90 -46.04 22.80
CA MET A 410 -22.80 -45.09 22.64
C MET A 410 -23.06 -43.92 21.67
N ASN A 411 -24.31 -43.52 21.44
CA ASN A 411 -24.61 -42.33 20.61
C ASN A 411 -24.19 -41.05 21.36
N ARG A 412 -22.92 -40.67 21.27
CA ARG A 412 -22.35 -39.51 21.96
C ARG A 412 -22.29 -38.30 21.04
N LYS A 413 -22.81 -37.20 21.55
CA LYS A 413 -22.72 -35.87 20.93
C LYS A 413 -21.29 -35.36 21.03
N ILE A 414 -20.82 -34.78 19.94
CA ILE A 414 -19.55 -34.05 19.88
C ILE A 414 -19.89 -32.60 20.20
N ILE A 415 -19.26 -32.02 21.21
CA ILE A 415 -19.50 -30.63 21.62
C ILE A 415 -18.16 -29.98 21.91
N GLY A 416 -17.93 -28.79 21.40
CA GLY A 416 -16.77 -28.02 21.77
C GLY A 416 -16.88 -26.55 21.48
N ALA A 417 -15.89 -25.81 21.96
CA ALA A 417 -15.79 -24.38 21.79
C ALA A 417 -14.32 -23.97 21.73
N TYR A 418 -14.06 -22.88 21.01
CA TYR A 418 -12.73 -22.30 20.94
C TYR A 418 -12.80 -20.78 21.08
N LEU A 419 -11.66 -20.23 21.50
CA LEU A 419 -11.36 -18.81 21.56
C LEU A 419 -9.95 -18.60 21.02
N MET A 420 -9.78 -17.63 20.12
CA MET A 420 -8.50 -17.23 19.57
C MET A 420 -8.34 -15.72 19.64
N GLY A 421 -7.17 -15.26 20.07
CA GLY A 421 -6.81 -13.85 20.11
C GLY A 421 -5.58 -13.57 19.25
N VAL A 422 -5.61 -12.49 18.49
CA VAL A 422 -4.46 -11.92 17.78
C VAL A 422 -4.18 -10.55 18.36
N LEU A 423 -2.98 -10.38 18.92
CA LEU A 423 -2.54 -9.18 19.61
C LEU A 423 -1.43 -8.51 18.80
N PRO A 424 -1.69 -7.41 18.09
CA PRO A 424 -0.64 -6.68 17.37
C PRO A 424 0.31 -6.03 18.38
N VAL A 425 1.56 -6.46 18.38
CA VAL A 425 2.63 -5.88 19.22
C VAL A 425 3.38 -4.81 18.43
N SER A 426 3.62 -5.05 17.15
CA SER A 426 4.21 -4.09 16.21
C SER A 426 3.81 -4.42 14.77
N GLU A 427 4.33 -3.69 13.79
CA GLU A 427 4.10 -3.95 12.36
C GLU A 427 4.66 -5.29 11.85
N ARG A 428 5.54 -5.93 12.63
CA ARG A 428 6.21 -7.20 12.30
C ARG A 428 5.91 -8.34 13.28
N PHE A 429 5.28 -8.05 14.41
CA PHE A 429 5.09 -9.01 15.49
C PHE A 429 3.67 -8.99 16.01
N TRP A 430 3.07 -10.17 16.12
CA TRP A 430 1.77 -10.39 16.75
C TRP A 430 1.89 -11.49 17.79
N GLY A 431 1.26 -11.29 18.94
CA GLY A 431 0.96 -12.35 19.89
C GLY A 431 -0.27 -13.13 19.45
N LEU A 432 -0.25 -14.43 19.69
CA LEU A 432 -1.36 -15.35 19.43
C LEU A 432 -1.78 -16.00 20.74
N LEU A 433 -3.07 -16.14 20.96
CA LEU A 433 -3.65 -16.90 22.07
C LEU A 433 -4.68 -17.88 21.50
N VAL A 434 -4.66 -19.11 22.00
CA VAL A 434 -5.61 -20.15 21.60
C VAL A 434 -6.08 -20.89 22.84
N VAL A 435 -7.40 -20.98 22.97
CA VAL A 435 -8.09 -21.86 23.91
C VAL A 435 -9.02 -22.73 23.09
N ASN A 436 -8.97 -24.04 23.27
CA ASN A 436 -9.89 -24.97 22.65
C ASN A 436 -10.34 -25.99 23.69
N HIS A 437 -11.60 -26.35 23.67
CA HIS A 437 -12.16 -27.41 24.49
C HIS A 437 -13.11 -28.25 23.64
N GLU A 438 -12.86 -29.54 23.55
CA GLU A 438 -13.68 -30.49 22.80
C GLU A 438 -14.00 -31.71 23.66
N ARG A 439 -15.28 -32.00 23.80
CA ARG A 439 -15.79 -33.28 24.26
C ARG A 439 -16.17 -34.10 23.02
N GLY A 440 -15.24 -34.95 22.60
CA GLY A 440 -15.44 -35.87 21.49
C GLY A 440 -16.22 -37.11 21.91
N VAL A 441 -16.37 -38.04 20.98
CA VAL A 441 -17.06 -39.32 21.24
C VAL A 441 -16.28 -40.16 22.27
N PHE A 442 -14.94 -40.15 22.18
CA PHE A 442 -14.07 -41.07 22.91
C PHE A 442 -13.27 -40.41 24.02
N ASN A 443 -12.97 -39.12 23.90
CA ASN A 443 -12.15 -38.41 24.88
C ASN A 443 -12.63 -36.97 25.08
N THR A 444 -12.03 -36.33 26.08
CA THR A 444 -12.12 -34.88 26.25
C THR A 444 -10.74 -34.27 26.06
N SER A 445 -10.66 -33.23 25.22
CA SER A 445 -9.44 -32.50 24.97
C SER A 445 -9.59 -31.02 25.34
N THR A 446 -8.56 -30.46 25.97
CA THR A 446 -8.46 -29.02 26.23
C THR A 446 -7.07 -28.56 25.81
N VAL A 447 -6.98 -27.49 25.03
CA VAL A 447 -5.73 -26.86 24.62
C VAL A 447 -5.72 -25.43 25.13
N LEU A 448 -4.63 -25.05 25.79
CA LEU A 448 -4.31 -23.69 26.17
C LEU A 448 -2.92 -23.37 25.61
N ALA A 449 -2.87 -22.51 24.61
CA ALA A 449 -1.64 -22.20 23.92
C ALA A 449 -1.48 -20.72 23.65
N ALA A 450 -0.23 -20.30 23.56
CA ALA A 450 0.17 -18.96 23.20
C ALA A 450 1.26 -19.04 22.12
N GLY A 451 1.40 -17.99 21.34
CA GLY A 451 2.32 -18.01 20.23
C GLY A 451 2.68 -16.64 19.74
N ILE A 452 3.50 -16.64 18.71
CA ILE A 452 3.90 -15.46 17.97
C ILE A 452 3.70 -15.69 16.49
N LYS A 453 3.24 -14.65 15.81
CA LYS A 453 3.36 -14.50 14.36
C LYS A 453 4.41 -13.43 14.12
N ILE A 454 5.38 -13.76 13.28
CA ILE A 454 6.44 -12.85 12.85
C ILE A 454 6.31 -12.67 11.36
N ARG A 455 6.38 -11.43 10.91
CA ARG A 455 6.54 -11.12 9.49
C ARG A 455 7.94 -10.59 9.24
N LEU A 456 8.71 -11.36 8.49
CA LEU A 456 10.02 -10.98 7.99
C LEU A 456 9.80 -10.21 6.68
N GLU A 457 10.20 -8.94 6.70
CA GLU A 457 10.31 -8.12 5.49
C GLU A 457 11.72 -8.28 4.94
N GLU A 458 11.85 -8.33 3.61
CA GLU A 458 13.11 -8.01 2.93
C GLU A 458 13.35 -6.50 2.86
#